data_AF-A0AAI8X6F6-F1
#
_entry.id   AF-A0AAI8X6F6-F1
#
_cell.length_a   1.000
_cell.length_b   1.000
_cell.length_c   1.000
_cell.angle_alpha   90.00
_cell.angle_beta   90.00
_cell.angle_gamma   90.00
#
_symmetry.space_group_name_H-M   'P 1'
#
loop_
_entity.id
_entity.type
_entity.pdbx_description
1 polymer ?
#
loop_
_entity_poly.entity_id
_entity_poly.type
_entity_poly.pdbx_seq_one_letter_code
_entity_poly.pdbx_strand_id
1 'polypeptide(L)'
;MPKRSISEIMEAMDSFLDDFDQIAREAHDRYRAYNPADLLELDVRAQAACTYAHMVAAADRRFDGKPRVRPLEIRGLKVWLLDEPNVVIRLKKMDENGASRRYPTKQAKAFDAGKELPNLPMPPVRLTIGYHLDRTGTQFVRSQVARPEGRSIAWCAAIVAQEDREVGKPIWIDVTKQPRFAA
;
A
#
# COMPACT_ATOMS: atom_id res chain seq x y z
N MET A 1 -17.51 12.11 -9.34
CA MET A 1 -17.37 12.25 -7.87
C MET A 1 -16.36 13.36 -7.58
N PRO A 2 -16.64 14.27 -6.63
CA PRO A 2 -15.64 15.25 -6.19
C PRO A 2 -14.37 14.53 -5.71
N LYS A 3 -13.20 15.10 -6.03
CA LYS A 3 -11.92 14.56 -5.56
C LYS A 3 -11.86 14.74 -4.04
N ARG A 4 -11.98 13.65 -3.30
CA ARG A 4 -11.77 13.66 -1.84
C ARG A 4 -10.35 14.09 -1.50
N SER A 5 -10.21 14.88 -0.44
CA SER A 5 -8.90 15.36 0.03
C SER A 5 -8.08 14.22 0.64
N ILE A 6 -6.79 14.46 0.87
CA ILE A 6 -5.93 13.50 1.59
C ILE A 6 -6.47 13.26 3.00
N SER A 7 -6.82 14.33 3.73
CA SER A 7 -7.34 14.23 5.10
C SER A 7 -8.64 13.44 5.16
N GLU A 8 -9.61 13.73 4.29
CA GLU A 8 -10.90 13.00 4.25
C GLU A 8 -10.70 11.49 4.03
N ILE A 9 -9.75 11.10 3.17
CA ILE A 9 -9.48 9.69 2.90
C ILE A 9 -8.73 9.06 4.08
N MET A 10 -7.70 9.71 4.59
CA MET A 10 -6.86 9.17 5.65
C MET A 10 -7.60 9.08 6.99
N GLU A 11 -8.44 10.06 7.33
CA GLU A 11 -9.34 10.02 8.50
C GLU A 11 -10.34 8.88 8.39
N ALA A 12 -10.94 8.67 7.21
CA ALA A 12 -11.87 7.57 7.04
C ALA A 12 -11.18 6.18 6.97
N MET A 13 -9.85 6.17 6.79
CA MET A 13 -8.99 4.99 6.82
C MET A 13 -8.44 4.67 8.21
N ASP A 14 -8.57 5.59 9.18
CA ASP A 14 -7.88 5.58 10.46
C ASP A 14 -7.93 4.21 11.17
N SER A 15 -9.13 3.65 11.29
CA SER A 15 -9.38 2.33 11.92
C SER A 15 -8.71 1.12 11.24
N PHE A 16 -8.13 1.30 10.05
CA PHE A 16 -7.43 0.27 9.29
C PHE A 16 -5.93 0.53 9.15
N LEU A 17 -5.44 1.74 9.49
CA LEU A 17 -4.04 2.11 9.28
C LEU A 17 -3.08 1.21 10.08
N ASP A 18 -3.47 0.84 11.30
CA ASP A 18 -2.69 -0.06 12.16
C ASP A 18 -2.59 -1.46 11.57
N ASP A 19 -3.69 -1.98 11.02
CA ASP A 19 -3.67 -3.28 10.35
C ASP A 19 -2.74 -3.27 9.15
N PHE A 20 -2.80 -2.21 8.33
CA PHE A 20 -1.96 -2.10 7.15
C PHE A 20 -0.48 -1.91 7.48
N ASP A 21 -0.14 -1.16 8.53
CA ASP A 21 1.22 -1.04 9.01
C ASP A 21 1.75 -2.40 9.50
N GLN A 22 0.97 -3.11 10.31
CA GLN A 22 1.33 -4.44 10.81
C GLN A 22 1.46 -5.46 9.68
N ILE A 23 0.58 -5.45 8.68
CA ILE A 23 0.69 -6.30 7.48
C ILE A 23 2.03 -6.09 6.76
N ALA A 24 2.45 -4.83 6.61
CA ALA A 24 3.67 -4.49 5.91
C ALA A 24 4.93 -4.89 6.70
N ARG A 25 4.95 -4.61 8.00
CA ARG A 25 6.06 -4.96 8.91
C ARG A 25 6.22 -6.45 9.07
N GLU A 26 5.16 -7.17 9.42
CA GLU A 26 5.18 -8.62 9.59
C GLU A 26 5.64 -9.36 8.33
N ALA A 27 5.26 -8.86 7.16
CA ALA A 27 5.66 -9.45 5.89
C ALA A 27 7.15 -9.26 5.59
N HIS A 28 7.68 -8.07 5.90
CA HIS A 28 9.11 -7.79 5.78
C HIS A 28 9.91 -8.59 6.80
N ASP A 29 9.51 -8.58 8.06
CA ASP A 29 10.15 -9.35 9.15
C ASP A 29 10.17 -10.84 8.84
N ARG A 30 9.05 -11.39 8.33
CA ARG A 30 8.99 -12.80 7.92
C ARG A 30 9.97 -13.13 6.80
N TYR A 31 10.14 -12.23 5.81
CA TYR A 31 11.17 -12.42 4.78
C TYR A 31 12.58 -12.34 5.38
N ARG A 32 12.84 -11.39 6.28
CA ARG A 32 14.14 -11.23 6.95
C ARG A 32 14.50 -12.40 7.86
N ALA A 33 13.51 -13.15 8.32
CA ALA A 33 13.67 -14.36 9.14
C ALA A 33 13.90 -15.64 8.33
N TYR A 34 14.00 -15.58 6.99
CA TYR A 34 14.39 -16.73 6.18
C TYR A 34 15.81 -17.19 6.52
N ASN A 35 16.15 -18.43 6.15
CA ASN A 35 17.51 -18.93 6.32
C ASN A 35 18.49 -17.97 5.63
N PRO A 36 19.55 -17.50 6.33
CA PRO A 36 20.55 -16.61 5.74
C PRO A 36 21.16 -17.14 4.44
N ALA A 37 21.33 -18.46 4.30
CA ALA A 37 21.83 -19.07 3.07
C ALA A 37 20.89 -18.80 1.88
N ASP A 38 19.59 -19.00 2.07
CA ASP A 38 18.57 -18.71 1.05
C ASP A 38 18.58 -17.22 0.70
N LEU A 39 18.67 -16.33 1.70
CA LEU A 39 18.68 -14.87 1.48
C LEU A 39 19.83 -14.39 0.58
N LEU A 40 20.97 -15.09 0.57
CA LEU A 40 22.10 -14.76 -0.31
C LEU A 40 21.82 -15.07 -1.79
N GLU A 41 20.94 -16.02 -2.07
CA GLU A 41 20.56 -16.43 -3.43
C GLU A 41 19.44 -15.56 -4.03
N LEU A 42 18.67 -14.87 -3.17
CA LEU A 42 17.49 -14.12 -3.59
C LEU A 42 17.84 -12.69 -3.98
N ASP A 43 17.52 -12.34 -5.24
CA ASP A 43 17.66 -10.97 -5.72
C ASP A 43 16.55 -10.03 -5.19
N VAL A 44 16.65 -8.74 -5.51
CA VAL A 44 15.66 -7.73 -5.12
C VAL A 44 14.25 -8.01 -5.66
N ARG A 45 14.12 -8.79 -6.73
CA ARG A 45 12.82 -9.15 -7.31
C ARG A 45 12.18 -10.27 -6.51
N ALA A 46 12.97 -11.27 -6.12
CA ALA A 46 12.58 -12.35 -5.24
C ALA A 46 12.20 -11.81 -3.86
N GLN A 47 13.00 -10.92 -3.28
CA GLN A 47 12.62 -10.19 -2.05
C GLN A 47 11.22 -9.59 -2.17
N ALA A 48 11.01 -8.74 -3.19
CA ALA A 48 9.74 -8.04 -3.36
C ALA A 48 8.55 -9.01 -3.58
N ALA A 49 8.78 -10.15 -4.25
CA ALA A 49 7.77 -11.17 -4.49
C ALA A 49 7.43 -11.95 -3.21
N CYS A 50 8.43 -12.41 -2.46
CA CYS A 50 8.27 -13.11 -1.19
C CYS A 50 7.58 -12.21 -0.15
N THR A 51 8.06 -10.98 0.03
CA THR A 51 7.41 -10.03 0.94
C THR A 51 5.98 -9.73 0.52
N TYR A 52 5.70 -9.55 -0.78
CA TYR A 52 4.31 -9.37 -1.25
C TYR A 52 3.43 -10.59 -0.93
N ALA A 53 3.92 -11.81 -1.12
CA ALA A 53 3.18 -13.02 -0.76
C ALA A 53 2.86 -13.06 0.74
N HIS A 54 3.82 -12.67 1.60
CA HIS A 54 3.58 -12.55 3.04
C HIS A 54 2.60 -11.44 3.41
N MET A 55 2.65 -10.29 2.72
CA MET A 55 1.67 -9.20 2.93
C MET A 55 0.26 -9.66 2.60
N VAL A 56 0.09 -10.36 1.48
CA VAL A 56 -1.21 -10.91 1.07
C VAL A 56 -1.73 -11.90 2.11
N ALA A 57 -0.89 -12.84 2.55
CA ALA A 57 -1.29 -13.83 3.55
C ALA A 57 -1.59 -13.19 4.91
N ALA A 58 -0.86 -12.14 5.32
CA ALA A 58 -1.15 -11.38 6.53
C ALA A 58 -2.47 -10.60 6.42
N ALA A 59 -2.72 -9.97 5.27
CA ALA A 59 -3.96 -9.25 5.00
C ALA A 59 -5.18 -10.18 4.98
N ASP A 60 -5.06 -11.37 4.37
CA ASP A 60 -6.12 -12.38 4.40
C ASP A 60 -6.46 -12.77 5.82
N ARG A 61 -5.47 -13.07 6.66
CA ARG A 61 -5.70 -13.43 8.07
C ARG A 61 -6.31 -12.30 8.89
N ARG A 62 -5.82 -11.06 8.72
CA ARG A 62 -6.30 -9.90 9.51
C ARG A 62 -7.70 -9.46 9.14
N PHE A 63 -8.05 -9.59 7.86
CA PHE A 63 -9.31 -9.11 7.33
C PHE A 63 -10.36 -10.20 7.16
N ASP A 64 -10.02 -11.47 7.43
CA ASP A 64 -11.00 -12.54 7.50
C ASP A 64 -12.06 -12.24 8.56
N GLY A 65 -13.33 -12.32 8.16
CA GLY A 65 -14.48 -11.97 8.99
C GLY A 65 -14.57 -10.50 9.42
N LYS A 66 -13.64 -9.61 9.01
CA LYS A 66 -13.68 -8.19 9.43
C LYS A 66 -14.81 -7.47 8.70
N PRO A 67 -15.77 -6.85 9.43
CA PRO A 67 -16.87 -6.13 8.80
C PRO A 67 -16.36 -5.05 7.86
N ARG A 68 -17.08 -4.83 6.75
CA ARG A 68 -16.81 -3.78 5.74
C ARG A 68 -15.49 -3.93 4.97
N VAL A 69 -14.78 -5.04 5.14
CA VAL A 69 -13.60 -5.38 4.34
C VAL A 69 -13.95 -6.56 3.45
N ARG A 70 -13.83 -6.38 2.13
CA ARG A 70 -14.10 -7.43 1.16
C ARG A 70 -12.84 -7.72 0.34
N PRO A 71 -12.22 -8.90 0.49
CA PRO A 71 -11.17 -9.32 -0.42
C PRO A 71 -11.79 -9.59 -1.80
N LEU A 72 -11.16 -9.07 -2.84
CA LEU A 72 -11.58 -9.26 -4.22
C LEU A 72 -10.38 -9.72 -5.04
N GLU A 73 -10.61 -10.67 -5.93
CA GLU A 73 -9.65 -11.06 -6.95
C GLU A 73 -10.22 -10.76 -8.33
N ILE A 74 -9.61 -9.78 -9.00
CA ILE A 74 -10.04 -9.36 -10.32
C ILE A 74 -8.96 -9.81 -11.30
N ARG A 75 -9.18 -10.90 -12.05
CA ARG A 75 -8.22 -11.40 -13.06
C ARG A 75 -6.78 -11.53 -12.52
N GLY A 76 -6.62 -12.07 -11.30
CA GLY A 76 -5.32 -12.21 -10.63
C GLY A 76 -4.80 -10.97 -9.90
N LEU A 77 -5.49 -9.82 -10.00
CA LEU A 77 -5.23 -8.66 -9.15
C LEU A 77 -6.00 -8.81 -7.84
N LYS A 78 -5.28 -9.10 -6.77
CA LYS A 78 -5.82 -9.16 -5.42
C LYS A 78 -5.89 -7.76 -4.79
N VAL A 79 -7.07 -7.40 -4.32
CA VAL A 79 -7.37 -6.10 -3.70
C VAL A 79 -8.32 -6.27 -2.53
N TRP A 80 -8.38 -5.26 -1.66
CA TRP A 80 -9.34 -5.18 -0.58
C TRP A 80 -10.21 -3.96 -0.79
N LEU A 81 -11.52 -4.17 -0.87
CA LEU A 81 -12.51 -3.11 -0.90
C LEU A 81 -12.95 -2.84 0.54
N LEU A 82 -12.82 -1.58 0.96
CA LEU A 82 -13.41 -1.09 2.20
C LEU A 82 -14.70 -0.38 1.86
N ASP A 83 -15.85 -0.94 2.27
CA ASP A 83 -17.18 -0.51 1.79
C ASP A 83 -17.49 0.95 2.14
N GLU A 84 -17.14 1.36 3.36
CA GLU A 84 -17.02 2.76 3.73
C GLU A 84 -15.64 2.89 4.40
N PRO A 85 -14.69 3.61 3.78
CA PRO A 85 -14.90 4.78 2.92
C PRO A 85 -15.03 4.57 1.40
N ASN A 86 -15.41 3.38 0.90
CA ASN A 86 -15.45 3.08 -0.53
C ASN A 86 -14.07 3.33 -1.19
N VAL A 87 -13.07 2.62 -0.68
CA VAL A 87 -11.70 2.63 -1.20
C VAL A 87 -11.30 1.22 -1.60
N VAL A 88 -10.50 1.09 -2.65
CA VAL A 88 -9.90 -0.18 -3.02
C VAL A 88 -8.40 -0.08 -2.92
N ILE A 89 -7.87 -1.03 -2.19
CA ILE A 89 -6.48 -1.07 -1.77
C ILE A 89 -5.80 -2.23 -2.48
N ARG A 90 -4.65 -1.94 -3.07
CA ARG A 90 -3.68 -2.96 -3.47
C ARG A 90 -2.43 -2.85 -2.63
N LEU A 91 -1.73 -3.96 -2.44
CA LEU A 91 -0.49 -4.01 -1.68
C LEU A 91 0.74 -3.94 -2.58
N LYS A 92 1.74 -3.13 -2.24
CA LYS A 92 3.01 -3.01 -3.01
C LYS A 92 4.21 -2.58 -2.16
N LYS A 93 5.39 -3.02 -2.58
CA LYS A 93 6.66 -2.30 -2.33
C LYS A 93 6.67 -1.00 -3.13
N MET A 94 7.01 0.09 -2.48
CA MET A 94 7.05 1.44 -3.06
C MET A 94 8.40 2.11 -2.83
N ASP A 95 8.67 3.15 -3.62
CA ASP A 95 9.72 4.11 -3.28
C ASP A 95 9.24 5.17 -2.29
N GLU A 96 10.12 6.10 -1.94
CA GLU A 96 9.85 7.18 -0.99
C GLU A 96 8.63 8.05 -1.34
N ASN A 97 8.21 8.06 -2.62
CA ASN A 97 7.11 8.89 -3.12
C ASN A 97 5.80 8.09 -3.31
N GLY A 98 5.78 6.81 -2.96
CA GLY A 98 4.61 5.95 -3.18
C GLY A 98 4.54 5.33 -4.58
N ALA A 99 5.56 5.54 -5.43
CA ALA A 99 5.57 4.94 -6.76
C ALA A 99 6.04 3.48 -6.69
N SER A 100 5.38 2.61 -7.47
CA SER A 100 5.77 1.21 -7.60
C SER A 100 6.69 1.02 -8.82
N ARG A 101 7.81 0.32 -8.65
CA ARG A 101 8.92 0.27 -9.64
C ARG A 101 8.82 -0.82 -10.73
N ARG A 102 7.67 -1.49 -10.95
CA ARG A 102 7.55 -2.56 -11.96
C ARG A 102 6.80 -2.09 -13.22
N TYR A 103 7.15 -2.68 -14.37
CA TYR A 103 6.36 -2.57 -15.61
C TYR A 103 4.90 -2.93 -15.32
N PRO A 104 3.98 -1.95 -15.33
CA PRO A 104 2.63 -2.21 -14.91
C PRO A 104 1.89 -2.94 -16.04
N THR A 105 1.21 -4.04 -15.68
CA THR A 105 0.30 -4.74 -16.60
C THR A 105 -0.79 -3.79 -17.09
N LYS A 106 -1.47 -4.13 -18.20
CA LYS A 106 -2.63 -3.32 -18.68
C LYS A 106 -3.66 -3.08 -17.57
N GLN A 107 -3.85 -4.08 -16.70
CA GLN A 107 -4.75 -3.99 -15.56
C GLN A 107 -4.22 -3.10 -14.44
N ALA A 108 -2.94 -3.18 -14.08
CA ALA A 108 -2.34 -2.27 -13.10
C ALA A 108 -2.43 -0.81 -13.57
N LYS A 109 -2.21 -0.55 -14.87
CA LYS A 109 -2.42 0.77 -15.47
C LYS A 109 -3.88 1.22 -15.39
N ALA A 110 -4.84 0.31 -15.59
CA ALA A 110 -6.27 0.61 -15.48
C ALA A 110 -6.66 0.93 -14.04
N PHE A 111 -6.14 0.18 -13.07
CA PHE A 111 -6.28 0.47 -11.64
C PHE A 111 -5.73 1.86 -11.30
N ASP A 112 -4.48 2.14 -11.71
CA ASP A 112 -3.81 3.40 -11.40
C ASP A 112 -4.51 4.60 -12.06
N ALA A 113 -5.07 4.42 -13.25
CA ALA A 113 -5.85 5.43 -13.95
C ALA A 113 -7.29 5.58 -13.40
N GLY A 114 -7.69 4.82 -12.37
CA GLY A 114 -9.05 4.87 -11.83
C GLY A 114 -10.12 4.38 -12.81
N LYS A 115 -9.75 3.59 -13.82
CA LYS A 115 -10.70 3.05 -14.79
C LYS A 115 -11.63 2.04 -14.11
N GLU A 116 -12.79 1.87 -14.72
CA GLU A 116 -13.70 0.79 -14.34
C GLU A 116 -12.98 -0.56 -14.50
N LEU A 117 -13.10 -1.38 -13.47
CA LEU A 117 -12.64 -2.76 -13.48
C LEU A 117 -13.89 -3.63 -13.32
N PRO A 118 -14.11 -4.62 -14.21
CA PRO A 118 -15.23 -5.53 -14.07
C PRO A 118 -15.28 -6.15 -12.67
N ASN A 119 -16.48 -6.30 -12.12
CA ASN A 119 -16.77 -6.84 -10.79
C ASN A 119 -16.31 -5.97 -9.61
N LEU A 120 -15.97 -4.72 -9.87
CA LEU A 120 -15.79 -3.74 -8.81
C LEU A 120 -16.98 -2.77 -8.79
N PRO A 121 -17.64 -2.57 -7.64
CA PRO A 121 -18.71 -1.57 -7.53
C PRO A 121 -18.20 -0.16 -7.84
N MET A 122 -19.15 0.77 -8.14
CA MET A 122 -18.95 2.19 -8.52
C MET A 122 -17.60 2.77 -8.06
N PRO A 123 -16.80 3.36 -8.98
CA PRO A 123 -15.35 3.35 -8.89
C PRO A 123 -14.84 3.93 -7.56
N PRO A 124 -14.42 3.07 -6.61
CA PRO A 124 -13.87 3.49 -5.34
C PRO A 124 -12.57 4.24 -5.56
N VAL A 125 -12.18 5.03 -4.57
CA VAL A 125 -10.86 5.67 -4.61
C VAL A 125 -9.80 4.57 -4.59
N ARG A 126 -8.85 4.66 -5.53
CA ARG A 126 -7.76 3.71 -5.71
C ARG A 126 -6.60 4.10 -4.82
N LEU A 127 -6.21 3.21 -3.92
CA LEU A 127 -5.07 3.38 -3.05
C LEU A 127 -4.09 2.22 -3.25
N THR A 128 -2.80 2.55 -3.14
CA THR A 128 -1.73 1.57 -2.99
C THR A 128 -1.18 1.72 -1.58
N ILE A 129 -1.16 0.63 -0.83
CA ILE A 129 -0.60 0.60 0.52
C ILE A 129 0.56 -0.38 0.54
N GLY A 130 1.56 -0.11 1.36
CA GLY A 130 2.63 -1.05 1.63
C GLY A 130 3.86 -0.32 2.14
N TYR A 131 5.03 -0.81 1.78
CA TYR A 131 6.26 -0.44 2.47
C TYR A 131 7.29 0.24 1.57
N HIS A 132 8.10 1.09 2.21
CA HIS A 132 9.30 1.67 1.66
C HIS A 132 10.51 1.12 2.42
N LEU A 133 11.52 0.67 1.67
CA LEU A 133 12.82 0.28 2.23
C LEU A 133 13.86 1.35 1.95
N ASP A 134 14.92 1.33 2.75
CA ASP A 134 16.07 2.20 2.58
C ASP A 134 16.77 1.96 1.22
N ARG A 135 17.81 2.76 0.94
CA ARG A 135 18.55 2.67 -0.34
C ARG A 135 19.24 1.32 -0.54
N THR A 136 19.63 0.64 0.54
CA THR A 136 20.20 -0.71 0.47
C THR A 136 19.15 -1.78 0.19
N GLY A 137 17.86 -1.44 0.38
CA GLY A 137 16.75 -2.37 0.20
C GLY A 137 16.66 -3.40 1.33
N THR A 138 17.21 -3.11 2.50
CA THR A 138 17.26 -4.04 3.62
C THR A 138 16.42 -3.57 4.80
N GLN A 139 16.53 -2.29 5.17
CA GLN A 139 15.86 -1.73 6.33
C GLN A 139 14.46 -1.24 5.99
N PHE A 140 13.50 -1.58 6.84
CA PHE A 140 12.15 -1.06 6.77
C PHE A 140 12.16 0.40 7.20
N VAL A 141 11.80 1.32 6.30
CA VAL A 141 11.77 2.75 6.60
C VAL A 141 10.39 3.15 7.12
N ARG A 142 9.34 2.74 6.41
CA ARG A 142 7.95 3.05 6.78
C ARG A 142 6.94 2.25 5.99
N SER A 143 5.74 2.14 6.55
CA SER A 143 4.51 1.91 5.78
C SER A 143 3.97 3.22 5.24
N GLN A 144 3.30 3.18 4.10
CA GLN A 144 2.74 4.38 3.48
C GLN A 144 1.53 4.04 2.59
N VAL A 145 0.69 5.05 2.38
CA VAL A 145 -0.51 5.03 1.54
C VAL A 145 -0.29 6.02 0.40
N ALA A 146 -0.46 5.58 -0.83
CA ALA A 146 -0.32 6.41 -2.01
C ALA A 146 -1.58 6.37 -2.86
N ARG A 147 -1.98 7.52 -3.41
CA ARG A 147 -3.05 7.61 -4.40
C ARG A 147 -2.46 7.71 -5.80
N PRO A 148 -2.43 6.61 -6.59
CA PRO A 148 -2.03 6.70 -7.98
C PRO A 148 -3.03 7.53 -8.80
N GLU A 149 -2.52 8.29 -9.76
CA GLU A 149 -3.28 9.00 -10.79
C GLU A 149 -2.65 8.73 -12.17
N GLY A 150 -2.94 7.54 -12.71
CA GLY A 150 -2.39 7.05 -13.96
C GLY A 150 -0.89 6.74 -13.87
N ARG A 151 -0.05 7.70 -14.27
CA ARG A 151 1.43 7.57 -14.26
C ARG A 151 2.10 8.36 -13.14
N SER A 152 1.36 9.19 -12.42
CA SER A 152 1.85 9.96 -11.28
C SER A 152 1.24 9.44 -9.98
N ILE A 153 1.78 9.92 -8.87
CA ILE A 153 1.18 9.78 -7.54
C ILE A 153 0.59 11.14 -7.19
N ALA A 154 -0.72 11.20 -6.95
CA ALA A 154 -1.41 12.45 -6.59
C ALA A 154 -0.99 12.92 -5.20
N TRP A 155 -0.84 11.98 -4.26
CA TRP A 155 -0.31 12.21 -2.92
C TRP A 155 0.20 10.91 -2.30
N CYS A 156 1.07 11.04 -1.29
CA CYS A 156 1.60 9.94 -0.49
C CYS A 156 1.62 10.34 1.00
N ALA A 157 1.09 9.48 1.86
CA ALA A 157 1.11 9.65 3.32
C ALA A 157 1.90 8.50 3.98
N ALA A 158 2.82 8.83 4.87
CA ALA A 158 3.47 7.86 5.74
C ALA A 158 2.54 7.49 6.89
N ILE A 159 2.46 6.20 7.25
CA ILE A 159 1.76 5.76 8.46
C ILE A 159 2.75 5.85 9.62
N VAL A 160 2.35 6.51 10.71
CA VAL A 160 3.15 6.62 11.93
C VAL A 160 2.99 5.33 12.73
N ALA A 161 4.12 4.68 13.00
CA ALA A 161 4.19 3.44 13.79
C ALA A 161 3.59 3.66 15.17
N GLN A 162 3.01 2.64 15.78
CA GLN A 162 2.34 2.77 17.07
C GLN A 162 3.31 3.28 18.16
N GLU A 163 4.55 2.82 18.11
CA GLU A 163 5.65 3.22 19.00
C GLU A 163 6.08 4.69 18.85
N ASP A 164 5.83 5.31 17.69
CA ASP A 164 6.27 6.67 17.35
C ASP A 164 5.14 7.71 17.50
N ARG A 165 3.96 7.29 18.00
CA ARG A 165 2.79 8.18 18.10
C ARG A 165 2.90 9.14 19.27
N GLU A 166 2.50 10.37 19.01
CA GLU A 166 2.29 11.38 20.03
C GLU A 166 0.79 11.60 20.26
N VAL A 167 0.40 11.74 21.52
CA VAL A 167 -1.00 11.97 21.91
C VAL A 167 -1.53 13.24 21.24
N GLY A 168 -2.69 13.13 20.59
CA GLY A 168 -3.36 14.25 19.92
C GLY A 168 -2.78 14.62 18.54
N LYS A 169 -1.81 13.87 18.01
CA LYS A 169 -1.32 14.04 16.64
C LYS A 169 -1.95 13.00 15.69
N PRO A 170 -2.08 13.32 14.38
CA PRO A 170 -2.50 12.34 13.39
C PRO A 170 -1.56 11.14 13.33
N ILE A 171 -2.09 9.94 13.08
CA ILE A 171 -1.29 8.71 12.92
C ILE A 171 -0.70 8.56 11.51
N TRP A 172 -0.68 9.64 10.73
CA TRP A 172 -0.11 9.70 9.40
C TRP A 172 0.47 11.08 9.13
N ILE A 173 1.43 11.14 8.19
CA ILE A 173 2.12 12.38 7.80
C ILE A 173 2.10 12.48 6.28
N ASP A 174 1.73 13.64 5.72
CA ASP A 174 1.86 13.89 4.28
C ASP A 174 3.35 13.95 3.90
N VAL A 175 3.76 13.05 3.01
CA VAL A 175 5.13 12.95 2.48
C VAL A 175 5.17 13.15 0.97
N THR A 176 4.14 13.77 0.40
CA THR A 176 4.04 14.06 -1.03
C THR A 176 5.18 14.98 -1.45
N LYS A 177 6.13 14.47 -2.26
CA LYS A 177 7.13 15.32 -2.89
C LYS A 177 6.47 16.17 -3.96
N GLN A 178 6.54 17.49 -3.81
CA GLN A 178 6.19 18.40 -4.88
C GLN A 178 7.15 18.18 -6.06
N PRO A 179 6.66 18.10 -7.31
CA PRO A 179 7.54 18.07 -8.46
C PRO A 179 8.42 19.32 -8.41
N ARG A 180 9.74 19.13 -8.39
CA ARG A 180 10.67 20.25 -8.63
C ARG A 180 10.28 20.83 -9.99
N PHE A 181 9.86 22.09 -10.01
CA PHE A 181 9.71 22.82 -11.27
C PHE A 181 11.00 22.64 -12.05
N ALA A 182 10.91 22.08 -13.26
CA ALA A 182 12.01 22.10 -14.20
C ALA A 182 12.27 23.58 -14.51
N ALA A 183 13.42 24.08 -14.06
CA ALA A 183 13.95 25.36 -14.51
C ALA A 183 14.46 25.23 -15.95
#